data_AF-A0A430DQG8-F1
#
_entry.id   AF-A0A430DQG8-F1
#
_cell.length_a   1.000
_cell.length_b   1.000
_cell.length_c   1.000
_cell.angle_alpha   90.00
_cell.angle_beta   90.00
_cell.angle_gamma   90.00
#
_symmetry.space_group_name_H-M   'P 1'
#
loop_
_entity.id
_entity.type
_entity.pdbx_description
1 polymer ?
#
loop_
_entity_poly.entity_id
_entity_poly.type
_entity_poly.pdbx_seq_one_letter_code
_entity_poly.pdbx_strand_id
1 'polypeptide(L)'
;MPYIVDIGGAPANEPCAQLGQTHRFEVLNKLEVLAYKYAIIARYGEPPAGCRLSGLANRHDFGTYTTLVLHVENELDEAVADYAERVEEGLGTWLEAGFRAPVTYDDATAVEIRDDPIELLVGALHVTRPGPDGRFPIPDFETLHRNLTTAFPGEAEIARARLTEAANA
;
A
#
# COMPACT_ATOMS: atom_id res chain seq x y z
N MET A 1 -18.24 19.50 -1.25
CA MET A 1 -17.46 19.91 -2.42
C MET A 1 -16.39 18.86 -2.67
N PRO A 2 -16.02 18.57 -3.92
CA PRO A 2 -14.95 17.62 -4.18
C PRO A 2 -13.60 18.21 -3.77
N TYR A 3 -12.74 17.40 -3.14
CA TYR A 3 -11.39 17.79 -2.74
C TYR A 3 -10.41 16.61 -2.85
N ILE A 4 -9.13 16.89 -2.63
CA ILE A 4 -8.05 15.90 -2.69
C ILE A 4 -7.34 15.91 -1.34
N VAL A 5 -7.14 14.72 -0.78
CA VAL A 5 -6.23 14.49 0.35
C VAL A 5 -4.93 13.93 -0.20
N ASP A 6 -3.82 14.62 0.02
CA ASP A 6 -2.49 14.12 -0.33
C ASP A 6 -1.94 13.27 0.82
N ILE A 7 -1.71 11.99 0.55
CA ILE A 7 -1.27 10.99 1.54
C ILE A 7 0.27 10.85 1.48
N GLY A 8 0.92 11.30 0.41
CA GLY A 8 2.36 11.20 0.20
C GLY A 8 2.82 10.05 -0.72
N GLY A 9 4.13 9.95 -0.94
CA GLY A 9 4.73 8.98 -1.89
C GLY A 9 5.03 7.60 -1.30
N ALA A 10 5.17 7.53 0.02
CA ALA A 10 5.50 6.35 0.84
C ALA A 10 5.15 6.66 2.31
N PRO A 11 5.16 5.67 3.22
CA PRO A 11 4.98 5.91 4.65
C PRO A 11 5.98 6.92 5.22
N ALA A 12 5.55 7.73 6.18
CA ALA A 12 6.26 8.95 6.62
C ALA A 12 7.66 8.69 7.23
N ASN A 13 7.88 7.51 7.82
CA ASN A 13 9.15 7.16 8.47
C ASN A 13 10.02 6.20 7.64
N GLU A 14 9.69 5.99 6.37
CA GLU A 14 10.39 5.06 5.49
C GLU A 14 11.25 5.80 4.45
N PRO A 15 12.45 5.28 4.11
CA PRO A 15 13.18 5.76 2.96
C PRO A 15 12.35 5.61 1.68
N CYS A 16 12.40 6.62 0.80
CA CYS A 16 11.69 6.62 -0.47
C CYS A 16 12.50 7.29 -1.57
N ALA A 17 12.11 7.08 -2.83
CA ALA A 17 12.76 7.69 -3.97
C ALA A 17 12.82 9.22 -3.83
N GLN A 18 14.00 9.81 -4.02
CA GLN A 18 14.24 11.24 -3.88
C GLN A 18 14.41 11.91 -5.25
N LEU A 19 13.54 12.88 -5.56
CA LEU A 19 13.59 13.60 -6.83
C LEU A 19 14.92 14.35 -6.98
N GLY A 20 15.58 14.16 -8.12
CA GLY A 20 16.90 14.76 -8.39
C GLY A 20 18.09 14.05 -7.75
N GLN A 21 17.87 12.98 -6.96
CA GLN A 21 18.94 12.19 -6.33
C GLN A 21 18.90 10.73 -6.75
N THR A 22 17.72 10.10 -6.68
CA THR A 22 17.55 8.68 -6.95
C THR A 22 17.62 8.39 -8.46
N HIS A 23 18.51 7.47 -8.86
CA HIS A 23 18.54 6.99 -10.24
C HIS A 23 17.24 6.23 -10.57
N ARG A 24 16.68 6.45 -11.78
CA ARG A 24 15.37 5.91 -12.21
C ARG A 24 14.20 6.33 -11.30
N PHE A 25 14.30 7.51 -10.68
CA PHE A 25 13.29 8.08 -9.79
C PHE A 25 11.84 7.85 -10.24
N GLU A 26 11.50 8.18 -11.50
CA GLU A 26 10.11 8.08 -11.97
C GLU A 26 9.53 6.67 -11.84
N VAL A 27 10.35 5.63 -12.10
CA VAL A 27 9.91 4.23 -12.00
C VAL A 27 9.74 3.84 -10.54
N LEU A 28 10.70 4.20 -9.70
CA LEU A 28 10.70 3.81 -8.28
C LEU A 28 9.60 4.54 -7.49
N ASN A 29 9.43 5.84 -7.73
CA ASN A 29 8.36 6.62 -7.10
C ASN A 29 6.96 6.10 -7.48
N LYS A 30 6.74 5.69 -8.74
CA LYS A 30 5.45 5.08 -9.15
C LYS A 30 5.24 3.71 -8.51
N LEU A 31 6.30 2.90 -8.38
CA LEU A 31 6.24 1.61 -7.69
C LEU A 31 5.91 1.81 -6.20
N GLU A 32 6.54 2.77 -5.54
CA GLU A 32 6.28 3.11 -4.13
C GLU A 32 4.83 3.57 -3.93
N VAL A 33 4.32 4.47 -4.78
CA VAL A 33 2.92 4.92 -4.73
C VAL A 33 1.94 3.76 -4.95
N LEU A 34 2.26 2.83 -5.87
CA LEU A 34 1.43 1.64 -6.10
C LEU A 34 1.41 0.73 -4.87
N ALA A 35 2.57 0.43 -4.30
CA ALA A 35 2.67 -0.36 -3.07
C ALA A 35 1.97 0.34 -1.90
N TYR A 36 2.07 1.67 -1.82
CA TYR A 36 1.45 2.45 -0.75
C TYR A 36 -0.07 2.43 -0.85
N LYS A 37 -0.62 2.46 -2.07
CA LYS A 37 -2.05 2.22 -2.29
C LYS A 37 -2.50 0.87 -1.73
N TYR A 38 -1.74 -0.21 -1.98
CA TYR A 38 -2.07 -1.53 -1.42
C TYR A 38 -1.98 -1.56 0.11
N ALA A 39 -0.98 -0.88 0.69
CA ALA A 39 -0.82 -0.78 2.14
C ALA A 39 -1.98 0.00 2.79
N ILE A 40 -2.42 1.12 2.19
CA ILE A 40 -3.60 1.86 2.64
C ILE A 40 -4.86 0.99 2.57
N ILE A 41 -5.05 0.22 1.49
CA ILE A 41 -6.18 -0.70 1.38
C ILE A 41 -6.10 -1.82 2.42
N ALA A 42 -4.92 -2.38 2.69
CA ALA A 42 -4.75 -3.37 3.74
C ALA A 42 -5.14 -2.80 5.10
N ARG A 43 -4.66 -1.59 5.43
CA ARG A 43 -4.92 -0.97 6.72
C ARG A 43 -6.38 -0.53 6.89
N TYR A 44 -6.95 0.10 5.86
CA TYR A 44 -8.19 0.85 6.00
C TYR A 44 -9.39 0.26 5.24
N GLY A 45 -9.18 -0.73 4.38
CA GLY A 45 -10.17 -1.27 3.46
C GLY A 45 -10.18 -0.52 2.13
N GLU A 46 -10.98 -1.02 1.17
CA GLU A 46 -11.21 -0.32 -0.09
C GLU A 46 -11.93 1.02 0.15
N PRO A 47 -11.62 2.07 -0.64
CA PRO A 47 -12.38 3.30 -0.60
C PRO A 47 -13.87 3.03 -0.88
N PRO A 48 -14.81 3.56 -0.06
CA PRO A 48 -16.23 3.47 -0.35
C PRO A 48 -16.59 4.23 -1.63
N ALA A 49 -17.78 3.94 -2.17
CA ALA A 49 -18.31 4.71 -3.30
C ALA A 49 -18.40 6.20 -2.94
N GLY A 50 -17.89 7.08 -3.80
CA GLY A 50 -17.78 8.51 -3.53
C GLY A 50 -16.38 8.98 -3.12
N CYS A 51 -15.41 8.07 -3.02
CA CYS A 51 -13.99 8.42 -3.05
C CYS A 51 -13.15 7.35 -3.77
N ARG A 52 -11.91 7.70 -4.15
CA ARG A 52 -10.98 6.77 -4.83
C ARG A 52 -9.52 7.13 -4.60
N LEU A 53 -8.67 6.10 -4.49
CA LEU A 53 -7.21 6.24 -4.39
C LEU A 53 -6.56 6.21 -5.78
N SER A 54 -5.68 7.18 -6.05
CA SER A 54 -4.87 7.20 -7.27
C SER A 54 -3.54 7.94 -7.08
N GLY A 55 -2.61 7.78 -8.02
CA GLY A 55 -1.39 8.58 -8.06
C GLY A 55 -1.66 9.95 -8.71
N LEU A 56 -1.22 11.03 -8.07
CA LEU A 56 -1.27 12.40 -8.61
C LEU A 56 0.12 12.86 -9.00
N ALA A 57 0.30 13.26 -10.26
CA ALA A 57 1.57 13.78 -10.76
C ALA A 57 1.73 15.27 -10.39
N ASN A 58 2.81 15.57 -9.68
CA ASN A 58 3.19 16.90 -9.21
C ASN A 58 4.44 17.37 -9.97
N ARG A 59 4.31 18.47 -10.71
CA ARG A 59 5.43 19.06 -11.48
C ARG A 59 6.26 19.97 -10.57
N HIS A 60 7.57 19.78 -10.60
CA HIS A 60 8.55 20.58 -9.89
C HIS A 60 9.72 20.93 -10.83
N ASP A 61 10.55 21.89 -10.44
CA ASP A 61 11.73 22.32 -11.19
C ASP A 61 12.78 21.21 -11.38
N PHE A 62 12.74 20.18 -10.54
CA PHE A 62 13.66 19.03 -10.57
C PHE A 62 13.08 17.81 -11.30
N GLY A 63 11.87 17.93 -11.85
CA GLY A 63 11.15 16.85 -12.52
C GLY A 63 9.73 16.67 -11.98
N THR A 64 9.08 15.57 -12.34
CA THR A 64 7.72 15.27 -11.88
C THR A 64 7.78 14.13 -10.88
N TYR A 65 7.23 14.33 -9.69
CA TYR A 65 7.00 13.28 -8.70
C TYR A 65 5.52 12.92 -8.62
N THR A 66 5.21 11.76 -8.08
CA THR A 66 3.85 11.25 -7.88
C THR A 66 3.61 11.03 -6.40
N THR A 67 2.46 11.46 -5.89
CA THR A 67 1.98 11.11 -4.55
C THR A 67 0.73 10.27 -4.64
N LEU A 68 0.48 9.43 -3.63
CA LEU A 68 -0.80 8.79 -3.44
C LEU A 68 -1.79 9.83 -2.92
N VAL A 69 -2.96 9.91 -3.54
CA VAL A 69 -4.02 10.81 -3.11
C VAL A 69 -5.36 10.10 -3.01
N LEU A 70 -6.21 10.58 -2.10
CA LEU A 70 -7.64 10.27 -2.07
C LEU A 70 -8.41 11.40 -2.77
N HIS A 71 -9.13 11.06 -3.84
CA HIS A 71 -10.14 11.96 -4.39
C HIS A 71 -11.44 11.77 -3.62
N VAL A 72 -11.94 12.83 -2.99
CA VAL A 72 -13.23 12.86 -2.33
C VAL A 72 -14.24 13.54 -3.24
N GLU A 73 -15.29 12.81 -3.62
CA GLU A 73 -16.33 13.30 -4.55
C GLU A 73 -17.60 13.72 -3.80
N ASN A 74 -17.92 13.04 -2.70
CA ASN A 74 -19.11 13.29 -1.88
C ASN A 74 -18.79 13.27 -0.37
N GLU A 75 -18.25 14.37 0.15
CA GLU A 75 -17.95 14.54 1.58
C GLU A 75 -19.17 14.51 2.51
N LEU A 76 -20.40 14.61 1.96
CA LEU A 76 -21.63 14.57 2.74
C LEU A 76 -22.04 13.13 3.09
N ASP A 77 -21.44 12.13 2.45
CA ASP A 77 -21.60 10.73 2.83
C ASP A 77 -20.67 10.44 4.02
N GLU A 78 -21.26 9.97 5.12
CA GLU A 78 -20.55 9.68 6.37
C GLU A 78 -19.43 8.65 6.16
N ALA A 79 -19.65 7.62 5.34
CA ALA A 79 -18.62 6.62 5.06
C ALA A 79 -17.44 7.21 4.29
N VAL A 80 -17.69 8.18 3.40
CA VAL A 80 -16.64 8.88 2.65
C VAL A 80 -15.85 9.81 3.57
N ALA A 81 -16.54 10.58 4.42
CA ALA A 81 -15.91 11.47 5.39
C ALA A 81 -15.03 10.70 6.39
N ASP A 82 -15.56 9.62 6.98
CA ASP A 82 -14.84 8.74 7.90
C ASP A 82 -13.62 8.09 7.24
N TYR A 83 -13.76 7.66 5.98
CA TYR A 83 -12.63 7.09 5.25
C TYR A 83 -11.55 8.15 4.99
N ALA A 84 -11.94 9.36 4.58
CA ALA A 84 -11.02 10.46 4.34
C ALA A 84 -10.23 10.84 5.61
N GLU A 85 -10.89 10.98 6.75
CA GLU A 85 -10.25 11.25 8.05
C GLU A 85 -9.25 10.16 8.43
N ARG A 86 -9.62 8.88 8.25
CA ARG A 86 -8.76 7.75 8.63
C ARG A 86 -7.48 7.64 7.81
N VAL A 87 -7.50 8.03 6.53
CA VAL A 87 -6.34 7.90 5.64
C VAL A 87 -5.51 9.18 5.52
N GLU A 88 -5.98 10.31 6.05
CA GLU A 88 -5.34 11.63 5.90
C GLU A 88 -3.89 11.63 6.38
N GLU A 89 -3.62 11.05 7.54
CA GLU A 89 -2.26 10.94 8.11
C GLU A 89 -1.40 9.86 7.44
N GLY A 90 -1.98 9.05 6.56
CA GLY A 90 -1.30 7.91 5.94
C GLY A 90 -0.83 6.87 6.94
N LEU A 91 0.33 6.28 6.66
CA LEU A 91 1.00 5.27 7.51
C LEU A 91 2.37 5.79 7.96
N GLY A 92 2.80 5.35 9.13
CA GLY A 92 4.16 5.61 9.61
C GLY A 92 5.19 4.71 8.91
N THR A 93 4.89 3.43 8.76
CA THR A 93 5.80 2.40 8.22
C THR A 93 5.09 1.38 7.33
N TRP A 94 5.83 0.64 6.50
CA TRP A 94 5.25 -0.44 5.70
C TRP A 94 4.71 -1.58 6.57
N LEU A 95 5.34 -1.82 7.71
CA LEU A 95 5.02 -2.91 8.63
C LEU A 95 3.64 -2.76 9.27
N GLU A 96 3.15 -1.54 9.47
CA GLU A 96 1.79 -1.27 9.97
C GLU A 96 0.68 -1.83 9.08
N ALA A 97 0.99 -2.10 7.81
CA ALA A 97 0.08 -2.73 6.85
C ALA A 97 0.50 -4.17 6.49
N GLY A 98 1.51 -4.74 7.16
CA GLY A 98 2.04 -6.08 6.85
C GLY A 98 2.90 -6.14 5.59
N PHE A 99 3.32 -4.99 5.05
CA PHE A 99 4.17 -4.91 3.86
C PHE A 99 5.65 -4.84 4.23
N ARG A 100 6.48 -5.30 3.30
CA ARG A 100 7.89 -4.89 3.22
C ARG A 100 7.99 -3.74 2.22
N ALA A 101 8.98 -2.87 2.40
CA ALA A 101 9.25 -1.81 1.44
C ALA A 101 9.44 -2.39 0.02
N PRO A 102 8.80 -1.79 -1.01
CA PRO A 102 8.97 -2.25 -2.39
C PRO A 102 10.38 -1.93 -2.92
N VAL A 103 11.04 -0.93 -2.34
CA VAL A 103 12.42 -0.57 -2.65
C VAL A 103 13.17 -0.39 -1.34
N THR A 104 14.39 -0.92 -1.25
CA THR A 104 15.33 -0.56 -0.18
C THR A 104 16.45 0.29 -0.75
N TYR A 105 16.94 1.22 0.06
CA TYR A 105 17.94 2.19 -0.35
C TYR A 105 19.19 2.11 0.52
N ASP A 106 20.34 2.28 -0.12
CA ASP A 106 21.59 2.70 0.51
C ASP A 106 21.81 4.16 0.11
N ASP A 107 21.60 5.07 1.06
CA ASP A 107 21.38 6.50 0.82
C ASP A 107 20.30 6.77 -0.25
N ALA A 108 20.67 7.27 -1.43
CA ALA A 108 19.77 7.54 -2.55
C ALA A 108 19.77 6.43 -3.63
N THR A 109 20.55 5.37 -3.43
CA THR A 109 20.74 4.29 -4.38
C THR A 109 19.82 3.12 -4.05
N ALA A 110 18.93 2.76 -4.96
CA ALA A 110 18.11 1.56 -4.80
C ALA A 110 18.99 0.30 -4.85
N VAL A 111 18.89 -0.55 -3.82
CA VAL A 111 19.69 -1.78 -3.70
C VAL A 111 18.85 -3.05 -3.85
N GLU A 112 17.57 -3.01 -3.50
CA GLU A 112 16.61 -4.09 -3.75
C GLU A 112 15.32 -3.50 -4.28
N ILE A 113 14.76 -4.10 -5.32
CA ILE A 113 13.52 -3.66 -5.97
C ILE A 113 12.58 -4.86 -6.09
N ARG A 114 11.39 -4.73 -5.52
CA ARG A 114 10.26 -5.67 -5.60
C ARG A 114 9.19 -5.03 -6.45
N ASP A 115 9.34 -5.16 -7.77
CA ASP A 115 8.51 -4.47 -8.75
C ASP A 115 7.29 -5.28 -9.23
N ASP A 116 7.17 -6.55 -8.84
CA ASP A 116 5.99 -7.37 -9.12
C ASP A 116 4.84 -7.07 -8.12
N PRO A 117 3.72 -6.46 -8.56
CA PRO A 117 2.58 -6.16 -7.71
C PRO A 117 1.97 -7.40 -7.03
N ILE A 118 2.00 -8.55 -7.71
CA ILE A 118 1.47 -9.81 -7.17
C ILE A 118 2.32 -10.25 -6.00
N GLU A 119 3.66 -10.17 -6.11
CA GLU A 119 4.56 -10.57 -5.02
C GLU A 119 4.45 -9.65 -3.80
N LEU A 120 4.17 -8.35 -4.00
CA LEU A 120 3.90 -7.43 -2.89
C LEU A 120 2.65 -7.86 -2.10
N LEU A 121 1.56 -8.13 -2.81
CA LEU A 121 0.29 -8.55 -2.21
C LEU A 121 0.39 -9.94 -1.58
N VAL A 122 0.96 -10.93 -2.29
CA VAL A 122 1.16 -12.29 -1.78
C VAL A 122 2.06 -12.28 -0.54
N GLY A 123 3.12 -11.46 -0.52
CA GLY A 123 3.97 -11.28 0.65
C GLY A 123 3.18 -10.77 1.87
N ALA A 124 2.37 -9.72 1.68
CA ALA A 124 1.54 -9.17 2.75
C ALA A 124 0.47 -10.17 3.25
N LEU A 125 -0.17 -10.89 2.33
CA LEU A 125 -1.12 -11.97 2.65
C LEU A 125 -0.46 -13.09 3.46
N HIS A 126 0.77 -13.47 3.13
CA HIS A 126 1.55 -14.45 3.88
C HIS A 126 1.98 -13.94 5.26
N VAL A 127 2.35 -12.67 5.39
CA VAL A 127 2.73 -12.06 6.69
C VAL A 127 1.52 -12.00 7.63
N THR A 128 0.37 -11.60 7.10
CA THR A 128 -0.85 -11.34 7.89
C THR A 128 -1.73 -12.56 8.11
N ARG A 129 -1.38 -13.73 7.54
CA ARG A 129 -2.23 -14.93 7.59
C ARG A 129 -2.49 -15.44 9.02
N PRO A 130 -3.63 -16.12 9.25
CA PRO A 130 -3.82 -16.88 10.46
C PRO A 130 -2.90 -18.11 10.52
N GLY A 131 -2.65 -18.61 11.72
CA GLY A 131 -2.00 -19.90 11.95
C GLY A 131 -2.87 -21.09 11.51
N PRO A 132 -2.34 -22.33 11.61
CA PRO A 132 -3.08 -23.54 11.24
C PRO A 132 -4.37 -23.78 12.05
N ASP A 133 -4.46 -23.19 13.24
CA ASP A 133 -5.65 -23.24 14.11
C ASP A 133 -6.66 -22.11 13.80
N GLY A 134 -6.41 -21.31 12.76
CA GLY A 134 -7.23 -20.18 12.35
C GLY A 134 -7.01 -18.91 13.18
N ARG A 135 -6.08 -18.91 14.15
CA ARG A 135 -5.84 -17.74 15.01
C ARG A 135 -4.78 -16.81 14.42
N PHE A 136 -5.02 -15.51 14.52
CA PHE A 136 -4.03 -14.51 14.14
C PHE A 136 -3.02 -14.31 15.26
N PRO A 137 -1.70 -14.34 14.96
CA PRO A 137 -0.66 -14.17 15.97
C PRO A 137 -0.63 -12.75 16.55
N ILE A 138 -1.07 -11.76 15.76
CA ILE A 138 -1.25 -10.36 16.14
C ILE A 138 -2.70 -10.00 15.84
N PRO A 139 -3.50 -9.47 16.79
CA PRO A 139 -4.91 -9.16 16.56
C PRO A 139 -5.15 -8.27 15.34
N ASP A 140 -4.26 -7.30 15.12
CA ASP A 140 -4.33 -6.36 14.00
C ASP A 140 -4.24 -7.05 12.63
N PHE A 141 -3.54 -8.19 12.54
CA PHE A 141 -3.41 -8.96 11.30
C PHE A 141 -4.74 -9.49 10.80
N GLU A 142 -5.72 -9.74 11.67
CA GLU A 142 -7.06 -10.15 11.24
C GLU A 142 -7.69 -9.09 10.34
N THR A 143 -7.57 -7.81 10.72
CA THR A 143 -8.11 -6.70 9.93
C THR A 143 -7.36 -6.56 8.62
N LEU A 144 -6.02 -6.57 8.65
CA LEU A 144 -5.20 -6.46 7.45
C LEU A 144 -5.49 -7.60 6.47
N HIS A 145 -5.50 -8.83 6.96
CA HIS A 145 -5.72 -10.01 6.14
C HIS A 145 -7.11 -10.00 5.52
N ARG A 146 -8.16 -9.70 6.30
CA ARG A 146 -9.54 -9.59 5.79
C ARG A 146 -9.65 -8.55 4.69
N ASN A 147 -9.08 -7.36 4.90
CA ASN A 147 -9.14 -6.28 3.92
C ASN A 147 -8.40 -6.67 2.62
N LEU A 148 -7.20 -7.25 2.75
CA LEU A 148 -6.43 -7.75 1.61
C LEU A 148 -7.19 -8.84 0.83
N THR A 149 -7.74 -9.84 1.51
CA THR A 149 -8.49 -10.93 0.83
C THR A 149 -9.77 -10.44 0.17
N THR A 150 -10.40 -9.39 0.72
CA THR A 150 -11.60 -8.78 0.15
C THR A 150 -11.27 -8.00 -1.11
N ALA A 151 -10.22 -7.17 -1.06
CA ALA A 151 -9.83 -6.30 -2.17
C ALA A 151 -9.08 -7.04 -3.30
N PHE A 152 -8.33 -8.09 -2.96
CA PHE A 152 -7.43 -8.81 -3.87
C PHE A 152 -7.66 -10.33 -3.84
N PRO A 153 -8.86 -10.80 -4.24
CA PRO A 153 -9.21 -12.21 -4.14
C PRO A 153 -8.33 -13.12 -5.01
N GLY A 154 -7.84 -12.65 -6.17
CA GLY A 154 -6.97 -13.43 -7.04
C GLY A 154 -5.60 -13.70 -6.41
N GLU A 155 -5.01 -12.67 -5.82
CA GLU A 155 -3.73 -12.74 -5.12
C GLU A 155 -3.84 -13.55 -3.83
N ALA A 156 -5.00 -13.47 -3.14
CA ALA A 156 -5.31 -14.34 -2.00
C ALA A 156 -5.31 -15.83 -2.39
N GLU A 157 -5.89 -16.18 -3.54
CA GLU A 157 -5.87 -17.54 -4.06
C GLU A 157 -4.45 -18.02 -4.42
N ILE A 158 -3.64 -17.15 -5.06
CA ILE A 158 -2.23 -17.44 -5.35
C ILE A 158 -1.46 -17.70 -4.04
N ALA A 159 -1.63 -16.84 -3.03
CA ALA A 159 -0.98 -16.98 -1.74
C ALA A 159 -1.36 -18.30 -1.06
N ARG A 160 -2.64 -18.70 -1.11
CA ARG A 160 -3.14 -19.97 -0.55
C ARG A 160 -2.57 -21.19 -1.29
N ALA A 161 -2.51 -21.14 -2.62
CA ALA A 161 -1.96 -22.23 -3.43
C ALA A 161 -0.48 -22.49 -3.09
N ARG A 162 0.35 -21.44 -2.98
CA ARG A 162 1.77 -21.56 -2.62
C ARG A 162 2.00 -22.22 -1.26
N LEU A 163 1.14 -21.97 -0.28
CA LEU A 163 1.22 -22.62 1.04
C LEU A 163 0.90 -24.12 0.95
N THR A 164 -0.06 -24.49 0.12
CA THR A 164 -0.43 -25.89 -0.10
C THR A 164 0.68 -26.65 -0.82
N GLU A 165 1.29 -26.04 -1.84
CA GLU A 165 2.45 -26.61 -2.53
C GLU A 165 3.64 -26.81 -1.59
N ALA A 166 3.98 -25.81 -0.78
CA ALA A 166 5.06 -25.89 0.18
C ALA A 166 4.83 -26.94 1.30
N ALA A 167 3.58 -27.19 1.67
CA ALA A 167 3.23 -28.24 2.65
C ALA A 167 3.32 -29.66 2.08
N ASN A 168 3.27 -29.80 0.75
CA ASN A 168 3.31 -31.08 0.03
C ASN A 168 4.69 -31.42 -0.54
N ALA A 169 5.68 -30.52 -0.42
CA ALA A 169 7.06 -30.69 -0.88
C ALA A 169 7.96 -31.25 0.22
#